data_AF-A0A183TKY6-F1
#
_entry.id   AF-A0A183TKY6-F1
#
_cell.length_a   1.000
_cell.length_b   1.000
_cell.length_c   1.000
_cell.angle_alpha   90.00
_cell.angle_beta   90.00
_cell.angle_gamma   90.00
#
_symmetry.space_group_name_H-M   'P 1'
#
loop_
_entity.id
_entity.type
_entity.pdbx_description
1 polymer ?
#
loop_
_entity_poly.entity_id
_entity_poly.type
_entity_poly.pdbx_seq_one_letter_code
_entity_poly.pdbx_strand_id
1 'polypeptide(L)'
;MESARCFRLARDRLSKALQFVKTVRETRRRDMYALWDTRIQSACEEHGLYSAKALYEGLAQANIPLNRNMLHTLALYEPRTFQSLVDIAKQYHLDAGVNLPHTTPPAPFVSRGLLTKPIVPGNARLYE
;
A
#
# COMPACT_ATOMS: atom_id res chain seq x y z
N MET A 1 38.29 7.49 7.12
CA MET A 1 38.55 6.75 8.38
C MET A 1 39.16 7.63 9.50
N GLU A 2 39.88 8.70 9.18
CA GLU A 2 40.50 9.65 10.14
C GLU A 2 39.57 10.17 11.25
N SER A 3 38.33 10.44 10.91
CA SER A 3 37.33 11.05 11.79
C SER A 3 36.87 10.22 12.99
N ALA A 4 37.04 8.90 12.93
CA ALA A 4 36.68 8.01 14.04
C ALA A 4 37.76 8.02 15.13
N ARG A 5 38.99 8.36 14.77
CA ARG A 5 40.15 8.41 15.67
C ARG A 5 40.34 9.79 16.30
N CYS A 6 40.02 10.85 15.56
CA CYS A 6 40.13 12.23 16.06
C CYS A 6 38.89 12.64 16.87
N PHE A 7 39.05 12.80 18.20
CA PHE A 7 37.96 13.12 19.13
C PHE A 7 37.09 14.33 18.71
N ARG A 8 37.72 15.44 18.30
CA ARG A 8 37.00 16.66 17.87
C ARG A 8 36.06 16.39 16.70
N LEU A 9 36.56 15.71 15.67
CA LEU A 9 35.79 15.32 14.48
C LEU A 9 34.70 14.30 14.83
N ALA A 10 34.98 13.37 15.75
CA ALA A 10 34.02 12.38 16.20
C ALA A 10 32.85 13.03 16.96
N ARG A 11 33.12 14.00 17.84
CA ARG A 11 32.11 14.74 18.60
C ARG A 11 31.14 15.48 17.68
N ASP A 12 31.66 16.20 16.68
CA ASP A 12 30.82 16.98 15.78
C ASP A 12 29.94 16.07 14.90
N ARG A 13 30.44 14.88 14.52
CA ARG A 13 29.67 13.85 13.82
C ARG A 13 28.61 13.23 14.71
N LEU A 14 28.92 12.94 15.97
CA LEU A 14 27.96 12.43 16.93
C LEU A 14 26.79 13.42 17.09
N SER A 15 27.09 14.72 17.24
CA SER A 15 26.06 15.76 17.33
C SER A 15 25.13 15.77 16.11
N LYS A 16 25.70 15.73 14.89
CA LYS A 16 24.91 15.64 13.64
C LYS A 16 24.11 14.34 13.55
N ALA A 17 24.70 13.21 13.92
CA ALA A 17 24.02 11.92 13.92
C ALA A 17 22.80 11.92 14.86
N LEU A 18 22.93 12.49 16.06
CA LEU A 18 21.82 12.62 17.00
C LEU A 18 20.70 13.52 16.45
N GLN A 19 21.06 14.62 15.79
CA GLN A 19 20.09 15.48 15.09
C GLN A 19 19.35 14.70 13.98
N PHE A 20 20.07 13.95 13.15
CA PHE A 20 19.47 13.12 12.10
C PHE A 20 18.57 12.01 12.67
N VAL A 21 18.95 11.36 13.77
CA VAL A 21 18.11 10.34 14.40
C VAL A 21 16.78 10.94 14.86
N LYS A 22 16.79 12.17 15.38
CA LYS A 22 15.57 12.88 15.76
C LYS A 22 14.69 13.14 14.53
N THR A 23 15.24 13.71 13.46
CA THR A 23 14.47 14.02 12.25
C THR A 23 13.91 12.75 11.60
N VAL A 24 14.70 11.68 11.52
CA VAL A 24 14.25 10.39 10.95
C VAL A 24 13.10 9.79 11.76
N ARG A 25 13.12 9.89 13.10
CA ARG A 25 11.99 9.42 13.93
C ARG A 25 10.70 10.18 13.62
N GLU A 26 10.80 11.47 13.35
CA GLU A 26 9.67 12.33 12.99
C GLU A 26 9.16 12.05 11.56
N THR A 27 10.06 11.85 10.58
CA THR A 27 9.68 11.63 9.17
C THR A 27 9.25 10.18 8.88
N ARG A 28 9.73 9.20 9.65
CA ARG A 28 9.44 7.76 9.41
C ARG A 28 7.96 7.47 9.21
N ARG A 29 7.09 8.13 9.98
CA ARG A 29 5.63 7.97 9.83
C ARG A 29 5.14 8.42 8.44
N ARG A 30 5.61 9.56 7.96
CA ARG A 30 5.27 10.09 6.63
C ARG A 30 5.80 9.18 5.54
N ASP A 31 7.04 8.72 5.67
CA ASP A 31 7.66 7.82 4.68
C ASP A 31 6.91 6.48 4.58
N MET A 32 6.46 5.93 5.71
CA MET A 32 5.63 4.72 5.72
C MET A 32 4.24 4.96 5.11
N TYR A 33 3.60 6.10 5.39
CA TYR A 33 2.32 6.41 4.75
C TYR A 33 2.45 6.59 3.25
N ALA A 34 3.51 7.27 2.78
CA ALA A 34 3.79 7.40 1.36
C ALA A 34 3.96 6.04 0.68
N LEU A 35 4.71 5.12 1.33
CA LEU A 35 4.87 3.75 0.83
C LEU A 35 3.56 2.95 0.81
N TRP A 36 2.70 3.11 1.81
CA TRP A 36 1.41 2.42 1.83
C TRP A 36 0.47 2.99 0.78
N ASP A 37 0.45 4.31 0.59
CA ASP A 37 -0.37 4.97 -0.43
C ASP A 37 0.05 4.53 -1.84
N THR A 38 1.35 4.41 -2.13
CA THR A 38 1.81 3.90 -3.44
C THR A 38 1.43 2.44 -3.67
N ARG A 39 1.56 1.58 -2.66
CA ARG A 39 1.15 0.16 -2.75
C ARG A 39 -0.35 0.01 -2.99
N ILE A 40 -1.16 0.76 -2.24
CA ILE A 40 -2.62 0.74 -2.36
C ILE A 40 -3.03 1.29 -3.73
N GLN A 41 -2.36 2.34 -4.22
CA GLN A 41 -2.62 2.89 -5.54
C GLN A 41 -2.40 1.85 -6.64
N SER A 42 -1.26 1.16 -6.65
CA SER A 42 -1.00 0.11 -7.64
C SER A 42 -2.06 -1.01 -7.59
N ALA A 43 -2.47 -1.45 -6.40
CA ALA A 43 -3.53 -2.45 -6.26
C ALA A 43 -4.89 -1.93 -6.74
N CYS A 44 -5.23 -0.66 -6.47
CA CYS A 44 -6.44 -0.04 -7.00
C CYS A 44 -6.44 0.00 -8.53
N GLU A 45 -5.31 0.35 -9.14
CA GLU A 45 -5.13 0.40 -10.59
C GLU A 45 -5.37 -0.97 -11.24
N GLU A 46 -4.88 -2.06 -10.63
CA GLU A 46 -5.14 -3.45 -11.06
C GLU A 46 -6.65 -3.78 -11.06
N HIS A 47 -7.40 -3.25 -10.09
CA HIS A 47 -8.85 -3.44 -10.00
C HIS A 47 -9.66 -2.36 -10.74
N GLY A 48 -9.02 -1.46 -11.50
CA GLY A 48 -9.71 -0.44 -12.31
C GLY A 48 -10.28 0.73 -11.51
N LEU A 49 -9.76 1.02 -10.31
CA LEU A 49 -9.96 2.28 -9.61
C LEU A 49 -8.83 3.25 -9.94
N TYR A 50 -9.16 4.50 -10.26
CA TYR A 50 -8.16 5.49 -10.71
C TYR A 50 -7.18 5.94 -9.61
N SER A 51 -7.57 5.89 -8.33
CA SER A 51 -6.76 6.42 -7.24
C SER A 51 -7.11 5.79 -5.89
N ALA A 52 -6.09 5.65 -5.04
CA ALA A 52 -6.24 5.29 -3.63
C ALA A 52 -7.15 6.26 -2.87
N LYS A 53 -7.18 7.55 -3.25
CA LYS A 53 -8.06 8.55 -2.62
C LYS A 53 -9.54 8.22 -2.80
N ALA A 54 -9.94 7.80 -3.99
CA ALA A 54 -11.33 7.39 -4.27
C ALA A 54 -11.73 6.17 -3.44
N LEU A 55 -10.81 5.21 -3.24
CA LEU A 55 -11.05 4.07 -2.35
C LEU A 55 -11.26 4.54 -0.90
N TYR A 56 -10.42 5.45 -0.39
CA TYR A 56 -10.58 5.96 0.98
C TYR A 56 -11.89 6.71 1.18
N GLU A 57 -12.29 7.55 0.23
CA GLU A 57 -13.56 8.27 0.26
C GLU A 57 -14.74 7.28 0.24
N GLY A 58 -14.72 6.30 -0.65
CA GLY A 58 -15.77 5.28 -0.74
C GLY A 58 -15.92 4.46 0.54
N LEU A 59 -14.80 4.03 1.14
CA LEU A 59 -14.81 3.29 2.40
C LEU A 59 -15.24 4.15 3.60
N ALA A 60 -14.88 5.44 3.62
CA ALA A 60 -15.33 6.37 4.65
C ALA A 60 -16.86 6.57 4.58
N GLN A 61 -17.41 6.74 3.37
CA GLN A 61 -18.86 6.84 3.17
C GLN A 61 -19.59 5.52 3.48
N ALA A 62 -18.93 4.38 3.23
CA ALA A 62 -19.40 3.06 3.63
C ALA A 62 -19.40 2.83 5.15
N ASN A 63 -18.90 3.77 5.95
CA ASN A 63 -18.67 3.63 7.39
C ASN A 63 -17.77 2.42 7.73
N ILE A 64 -16.76 2.14 6.90
CA ILE A 64 -15.78 1.08 7.12
C ILE A 64 -14.47 1.73 7.60
N PRO A 65 -14.20 1.81 8.92
CA PRO A 65 -13.00 2.44 9.45
C PRO A 65 -11.78 1.52 9.28
N LEU A 66 -11.11 1.62 8.13
CA LEU A 66 -9.88 0.86 7.83
C LEU A 66 -8.64 1.75 7.79
N ASN A 67 -7.58 1.29 8.46
CA ASN A 67 -6.27 1.94 8.44
C ASN A 67 -5.48 1.57 7.17
N ARG A 68 -4.66 2.50 6.66
CA ARG A 68 -3.75 2.27 5.50
C ARG A 68 -2.78 1.10 5.71
N ASN A 69 -2.32 0.91 6.95
CA ASN A 69 -1.49 -0.24 7.30
C ASN A 69 -2.23 -1.56 7.05
N MET A 70 -3.53 -1.64 7.34
CA MET A 70 -4.30 -2.85 7.08
C MET A 70 -4.59 -2.99 5.57
N LEU A 71 -4.99 -1.90 4.90
CA LEU A 71 -5.32 -1.92 3.47
C LEU A 71 -4.15 -2.38 2.60
N HIS A 72 -2.93 -1.88 2.83
CA HIS A 72 -1.78 -2.33 2.05
C HIS A 72 -1.43 -3.80 2.34
N THR A 73 -1.66 -4.28 3.56
CA THR A 73 -1.42 -5.68 3.93
C THR A 73 -2.41 -6.59 3.21
N LEU A 74 -3.69 -6.22 3.20
CA LEU A 74 -4.72 -6.93 2.45
C LEU A 74 -4.43 -6.95 0.96
N ALA A 75 -4.01 -5.83 0.37
CA ALA A 75 -3.62 -5.77 -1.03
C ALA A 75 -2.50 -6.75 -1.40
N LEU A 76 -1.53 -6.98 -0.50
CA LEU A 76 -0.41 -7.89 -0.74
C LEU A 76 -0.77 -9.38 -0.53
N TYR A 77 -1.45 -9.70 0.57
CA TYR A 77 -1.65 -11.09 1.00
C TYR A 77 -3.02 -11.64 0.61
N GLU A 78 -4.06 -10.80 0.57
CA GLU A 78 -5.46 -11.20 0.38
C GLU A 78 -6.12 -10.40 -0.75
N PRO A 79 -5.71 -10.64 -2.01
CA PRO A 79 -6.17 -9.84 -3.16
C PRO A 79 -7.68 -9.98 -3.40
N ARG A 80 -8.28 -11.13 -3.04
CA ARG A 80 -9.74 -11.35 -3.16
C ARG A 80 -10.53 -10.46 -2.20
N THR A 81 -10.08 -10.37 -0.95
CA THR A 81 -10.70 -9.49 0.05
C THR A 81 -10.53 -8.03 -0.34
N PHE A 82 -9.35 -7.65 -0.84
CA PHE A 82 -9.11 -6.30 -1.33
C PHE A 82 -10.02 -5.94 -2.51
N GLN A 83 -10.23 -6.88 -3.45
CA GLN A 83 -11.18 -6.71 -4.55
C GLN A 83 -12.60 -6.42 -4.05
N SER A 84 -13.11 -7.16 -3.06
CA SER A 84 -14.44 -6.90 -2.50
C SER A 84 -14.56 -5.50 -1.88
N LEU A 85 -13.51 -5.00 -1.23
CA LEU A 85 -13.48 -3.63 -0.69
C LEU A 85 -13.50 -2.57 -1.81
N VAL A 86 -12.77 -2.81 -2.89
CA VAL A 86 -12.77 -1.97 -4.09
C VAL A 86 -14.17 -1.91 -4.71
N ASP A 87 -14.85 -3.05 -4.82
CA ASP A 87 -16.19 -3.13 -5.40
C ASP A 87 -17.22 -2.38 -4.55
N ILE A 88 -17.16 -2.52 -3.22
CA ILE A 88 -17.98 -1.72 -2.29
C ILE A 88 -17.73 -0.23 -2.52
N ALA A 89 -16.46 0.20 -2.56
CA ALA A 89 -16.13 1.60 -2.77
C ALA A 89 -16.67 2.12 -4.12
N LYS A 90 -16.58 1.34 -5.20
CA LYS A 90 -17.14 1.69 -6.51
C LYS A 90 -18.66 1.83 -6.47
N GLN A 91 -19.37 0.92 -5.80
CA GLN A 91 -20.83 0.99 -5.66
C GLN A 91 -21.26 2.31 -5.03
N TYR A 92 -20.60 2.74 -3.94
CA TYR A 92 -20.91 4.03 -3.32
C TYR A 92 -20.66 5.23 -4.25
N HIS A 93 -19.61 5.22 -5.07
CA HIS A 93 -19.36 6.30 -6.03
C HIS A 93 -20.42 6.35 -7.14
N LEU A 94 -20.91 5.19 -7.59
CA LEU A 94 -22.01 5.08 -8.55
C LEU A 94 -23.31 5.62 -7.94
N ASP A 95 -23.62 5.25 -6.71
CA ASP A 95 -24.82 5.72 -5.99
C ASP A 95 -24.77 7.23 -5.72
N ALA A 96 -23.57 7.78 -5.48
CA ALA A 96 -23.34 9.21 -5.31
C ALA A 96 -23.38 10.00 -6.63
N GLY A 97 -23.48 9.33 -7.79
CA GLY A 97 -23.48 9.97 -9.11
C GLY A 97 -22.12 10.54 -9.54
N VAL A 98 -21.03 10.12 -8.91
CA VAL A 98 -19.67 10.57 -9.23
C VAL A 98 -19.10 9.67 -10.32
N ASN A 99 -18.95 10.20 -11.53
CA ASN A 99 -18.25 9.50 -12.62
C ASN A 99 -16.73 9.52 -12.35
N LEU A 100 -16.21 8.42 -11.81
CA LEU A 100 -14.78 8.19 -11.71
C LEU A 100 -14.19 7.99 -13.11
N PRO A 101 -13.00 8.55 -13.42
CA PRO A 101 -12.35 8.28 -14.69
C PRO A 101 -12.06 6.78 -14.79
N HIS A 102 -12.49 6.17 -15.89
CA HIS A 102 -12.19 4.77 -16.18
C HIS A 102 -10.71 4.69 -16.58
N THR A 103 -9.87 4.21 -15.68
CA THR A 103 -8.54 3.75 -16.09
C THR A 103 -8.71 2.37 -16.70
N THR A 104 -8.14 2.15 -17.88
CA THR A 104 -8.05 0.78 -18.42
C THR A 104 -7.08 0.04 -17.49
N PRO A 105 -7.53 -1.01 -16.78
CA PRO A 105 -6.63 -1.72 -15.89
C PRO A 105 -5.48 -2.28 -16.75
N PRO A 106 -4.22 -2.12 -16.29
CA PRO A 106 -3.08 -2.74 -16.95
C PRO A 106 -3.29 -4.26 -16.99
N ALA A 107 -2.54 -4.96 -17.85
CA ALA A 107 -2.62 -6.42 -17.94
C ALA A 107 -2.58 -7.04 -16.53
N PRO A 108 -3.50 -7.96 -16.18
CA PRO A 108 -3.68 -8.40 -14.81
C PRO A 108 -2.39 -9.04 -14.28
N PHE A 109 -1.85 -8.47 -13.20
CA PHE A 109 -0.74 -9.07 -12.47
C PHE A 109 -1.28 -10.27 -11.68
N VAL A 110 -1.10 -11.47 -12.22
CA VAL A 110 -1.57 -12.70 -11.58
C VAL A 110 -0.62 -13.09 -10.45
N SER A 111 -0.95 -12.65 -9.23
CA SER A 111 -0.27 -13.11 -8.01
C SER A 111 -0.70 -14.54 -7.64
N ARG A 112 0.11 -15.24 -6.83
CA ARG A 112 -0.13 -16.64 -6.46
C ARG A 112 -1.53 -16.89 -5.88
N GLY A 113 -2.08 -15.94 -5.12
CA GLY A 113 -3.42 -16.03 -4.50
C GLY A 113 -4.59 -15.80 -5.47
N LEU A 114 -4.31 -15.25 -6.67
CA LEU A 114 -5.31 -15.04 -7.72
C LEU A 114 -5.42 -16.22 -8.70
N LEU A 115 -4.54 -17.20 -8.60
CA LEU A 115 -4.56 -18.39 -9.45
C LEU A 115 -5.78 -19.26 -9.14
N THR A 116 -6.58 -19.57 -10.16
CA THR A 116 -7.67 -20.56 -10.07
C THR A 116 -7.17 -21.99 -10.31
N LYS A 117 -5.97 -22.13 -10.87
CA LYS A 117 -5.29 -23.41 -11.10
C LYS A 117 -3.81 -23.26 -10.75
N PRO A 118 -3.17 -24.27 -10.15
CA PRO A 118 -1.74 -24.21 -9.83
C PRO A 118 -0.92 -24.08 -11.12
N ILE A 119 0.13 -23.25 -11.10
CA ILE A 119 1.07 -23.08 -12.23
C ILE A 119 1.72 -24.43 -12.59
N VAL A 120 2.00 -25.24 -11.57
CA VAL A 120 2.55 -26.59 -11.73
C VAL A 120 1.41 -27.61 -11.64
N PRO A 121 1.14 -28.41 -12.69
CA PRO A 121 0.14 -29.47 -12.62
C PRO A 121 0.56 -30.50 -11.57
N GLY A 122 -0.27 -30.68 -10.54
CA GLY A 122 -0.01 -31.59 -9.40
C GLY A 122 -0.08 -30.92 -8.02
N ASN A 123 0.07 -29.60 -7.94
CA ASN A 123 0.05 -28.84 -6.69
C ASN A 123 -1.34 -28.31 -6.29
N ALA A 124 -2.41 -28.95 -6.77
CA ALA A 124 -3.78 -28.45 -6.62
C ALA A 124 -4.26 -28.32 -5.16
N ARG A 125 -3.64 -29.08 -4.23
CA ARG A 125 -4.04 -29.14 -2.82
C ARG A 125 -3.07 -28.47 -1.83
N LEU A 126 -2.03 -27.78 -2.31
CA LEU A 126 -0.99 -27.25 -1.40
C LEU A 126 -1.44 -26.05 -0.54
N TYR A 127 -2.62 -25.49 -0.80
CA TYR A 127 -3.17 -24.31 -0.09
C TYR A 127 -4.67 -24.48 0.24
N GLU A 128 -5.17 -25.72 0.32
CA GLU A 128 -6.42 -25.99 1.05
C GLU A 128 -6.22 -25.80 2.56
#